data_AF-M5PC32-F1
#
_entry.id   AF-M5PC32-F1
#
_cell.length_a   1.000
_cell.length_b   1.000
_cell.length_c   1.000
_cell.angle_alpha   90.00
_cell.angle_beta   90.00
_cell.angle_gamma   90.00
#
_symmetry.space_group_name_H-M   'P 1'
#
loop_
_entity.id
_entity.type
_entity.pdbx_description
1 polymer ?
#
loop_
_entity_poly.entity_id
_entity_poly.type
_entity_poly.pdbx_seq_one_letter_code
_entity_poly.pdbx_strand_id
1 'polypeptide(L)'
;MHFKELMTAGQISEKLNIPDWIILDLFKAKKVDKLSYPELCRRRRARDFDMLYDLHFNQRLSLNEIHRQFGYSPLYTKRVFKDKGLSHLGFINQLDK
;
A
#
# COMPACT_ATOMS: atom_id res chain seq x y z
N MET A 1 -9.26 -2.90 -14.12
CA MET A 1 -9.02 -2.54 -12.70
C MET A 1 -9.32 -1.05 -12.55
N HIS A 2 -10.50 -0.68 -12.04
CA HIS A 2 -11.04 0.69 -12.25
C HIS A 2 -10.53 1.78 -11.29
N PHE A 3 -9.64 1.46 -10.34
CA PHE A 3 -9.04 2.48 -9.46
C PHE A 3 -7.54 2.23 -9.30
N LYS A 4 -6.71 3.00 -10.03
CA LYS A 4 -5.23 3.03 -9.90
C LYS A 4 -4.78 3.23 -8.45
N GLU A 5 -5.58 3.98 -7.70
CA GLU A 5 -5.31 4.36 -6.32
C GLU A 5 -5.84 3.34 -5.29
N LEU A 6 -6.63 2.33 -5.72
CA LEU A 6 -7.22 1.29 -4.87
C LEU A 6 -7.91 1.86 -3.61
N MET A 7 -8.65 2.96 -3.77
CA MET A 7 -9.32 3.68 -2.68
C MET A 7 -10.52 2.93 -2.10
N THR A 8 -10.80 3.14 -0.82
CA THR A 8 -12.07 2.72 -0.21
C THR A 8 -13.20 3.70 -0.59
N ALA A 9 -14.46 3.29 -0.44
CA ALA A 9 -15.59 4.19 -0.65
C ALA A 9 -15.51 5.45 0.24
N GLY A 10 -15.05 5.33 1.49
CA GLY A 10 -14.83 6.47 2.37
C GLY A 10 -13.74 7.42 1.86
N GLN A 11 -12.63 6.91 1.32
CA GLN A 11 -11.60 7.77 0.73
C GLN A 11 -12.07 8.46 -0.56
N ILE A 12 -12.91 7.80 -1.35
CA ILE A 12 -13.55 8.42 -2.51
C ILE A 12 -14.53 9.50 -2.05
N SER A 13 -15.28 9.23 -0.98
CA SER A 13 -16.22 10.17 -0.36
C SER A 13 -15.52 11.45 0.10
N GLU A 14 -14.42 11.31 0.83
CA GLU A 14 -13.60 12.44 1.28
C GLU A 14 -13.01 13.22 0.10
N LYS A 15 -12.46 12.53 -0.90
CA LYS A 15 -11.79 13.15 -2.06
C LYS A 15 -12.77 13.92 -2.95
N LEU A 16 -13.98 13.41 -3.13
CA LEU A 16 -15.01 14.01 -3.98
C LEU A 16 -16.01 14.88 -3.21
N ASN A 17 -15.90 14.92 -1.88
CA ASN A 17 -16.85 15.56 -0.98
C ASN A 17 -18.30 15.15 -1.26
N ILE A 18 -18.52 13.85 -1.51
CA ILE A 18 -19.85 13.26 -1.72
C ILE A 18 -20.10 12.18 -0.67
N PRO A 19 -21.35 11.98 -0.22
CA PRO A 19 -21.66 10.88 0.67
C PRO A 19 -21.28 9.51 0.10
N ASP A 20 -20.82 8.62 0.97
CA ASP A 20 -20.39 7.26 0.62
C ASP A 20 -21.50 6.40 0.03
N TRP A 21 -22.76 6.59 0.47
CA TRP A 21 -23.92 5.89 -0.10
C TRP A 21 -24.11 6.16 -1.60
N ILE A 22 -23.82 7.37 -2.08
CA ILE A 22 -23.87 7.70 -3.52
C ILE A 22 -22.84 6.87 -4.29
N ILE A 23 -21.64 6.68 -3.72
CA ILE A 23 -20.58 5.88 -4.33
C ILE A 23 -20.96 4.40 -4.36
N LEU A 24 -21.57 3.90 -3.28
CA LEU A 24 -22.06 2.52 -3.21
C LEU A 24 -23.17 2.26 -4.23
N ASP A 25 -24.11 3.20 -4.37
CA ASP A 25 -25.17 3.11 -5.37
C ASP A 25 -24.59 3.12 -6.80
N LEU A 26 -23.57 3.94 -7.04
CA LEU A 26 -22.88 3.98 -8.33
C LEU A 26 -22.18 2.65 -8.64
N PHE A 27 -21.51 2.04 -7.65
CA PHE A 27 -20.89 0.71 -7.81
C PHE A 27 -21.93 -0.34 -8.17
N LYS A 28 -23.07 -0.33 -7.47
CA LYS A 28 -24.19 -1.24 -7.76
C LYS A 28 -24.77 -1.00 -9.15
N ALA A 29 -25.04 0.24 -9.52
CA ALA A 29 -25.59 0.61 -10.83
C ALA A 29 -24.65 0.21 -11.99
N LYS A 30 -23.34 0.27 -11.77
CA LYS A 30 -22.33 -0.14 -12.75
C LYS A 30 -21.96 -1.62 -12.68
N LYS A 31 -22.60 -2.41 -11.81
CA LYS A 31 -22.28 -3.83 -11.56
C LYS A 31 -20.79 -4.05 -11.25
N VAL A 32 -20.22 -3.12 -10.48
CA VAL A 32 -18.82 -3.19 -10.03
C VAL A 32 -18.82 -3.72 -8.60
N ASP A 33 -18.20 -4.89 -8.41
CA ASP A 33 -18.06 -5.45 -7.08
C ASP A 33 -17.12 -4.60 -6.23
N LYS A 34 -17.59 -4.26 -5.02
CA LYS A 34 -16.76 -3.65 -4.00
C LYS A 34 -15.72 -4.67 -3.55
N LEU A 35 -14.44 -4.35 -3.75
CA LEU A 35 -13.37 -5.12 -3.14
C LEU A 35 -13.49 -5.03 -1.62
N SER A 36 -13.37 -6.19 -0.96
CA SER A 36 -13.29 -6.23 0.50
C SER A 36 -12.05 -5.45 0.97
N TYR A 37 -12.12 -4.88 2.17
CA TYR A 37 -10.99 -4.16 2.75
C TYR A 37 -9.69 -5.01 2.76
N PRO A 38 -9.73 -6.31 3.14
CA PRO A 38 -8.55 -7.18 3.06
C PRO A 38 -7.98 -7.32 1.64
N GLU A 39 -8.84 -7.43 0.63
CA GLU A 39 -8.42 -7.55 -0.77
C GLU A 39 -7.84 -6.24 -1.31
N LEU A 40 -8.41 -5.09 -0.93
CA LEU A 40 -7.83 -3.78 -1.22
C LEU A 40 -6.43 -3.66 -0.64
N CYS A 41 -6.25 -4.00 0.64
CA CYS A 41 -4.94 -3.96 1.29
C CYS A 41 -3.94 -4.90 0.63
N ARG A 42 -4.35 -6.12 0.22
CA ARG A 42 -3.51 -7.07 -0.51
C ARG A 42 -3.04 -6.49 -1.84
N ARG A 43 -3.95 -5.91 -2.63
CA ARG A 43 -3.62 -5.30 -3.93
C ARG A 43 -2.73 -4.07 -3.78
N ARG A 44 -2.93 -3.24 -2.75
CA ARG A 44 -2.05 -2.10 -2.46
C ARG A 44 -0.63 -2.56 -2.19
N ARG A 45 -0.45 -3.54 -1.30
CA ARG A 45 0.86 -4.12 -1.03
C ARG A 45 1.50 -4.76 -2.25
N ALA A 46 0.72 -5.43 -3.09
CA ALA A 46 1.22 -6.00 -4.33
C ALA A 46 1.71 -4.93 -5.33
N ARG A 47 1.02 -3.79 -5.41
CA ARG A 47 1.44 -2.64 -6.23
C ARG A 47 2.70 -1.98 -5.68
N ASP A 48 2.78 -1.81 -4.37
CA ASP A 48 3.91 -1.11 -3.74
C ASP A 48 5.17 -2.01 -3.65
N PHE A 49 5.05 -3.30 -3.96
CA PHE A 49 6.13 -4.28 -3.83
C PHE A 49 7.37 -3.92 -4.66
N ASP A 50 7.22 -3.64 -5.95
CA ASP A 50 8.38 -3.45 -6.85
C ASP A 50 9.25 -2.28 -6.40
N MET A 51 8.62 -1.18 -6.01
CA MET A 51 9.31 0.00 -5.50
C MET A 51 9.97 -0.29 -4.14
N LEU A 52 9.25 -0.90 -3.19
CA LEU A 52 9.82 -1.22 -1.88
C LEU A 52 10.96 -2.24 -2.00
N TYR A 53 10.87 -3.17 -2.94
CA TYR A 53 11.92 -4.13 -3.24
C TYR A 53 13.17 -3.41 -3.75
N ASP A 54 13.01 -2.52 -4.72
CA ASP A 54 14.13 -1.74 -5.27
C ASP A 54 14.82 -0.91 -4.18
N LEU A 55 14.05 -0.16 -3.38
CA LEU A 55 14.58 0.65 -2.28
C LEU A 55 15.35 -0.19 -1.24
N HIS A 56 14.82 -1.36 -0.86
CA HIS A 56 15.38 -2.14 0.23
C HIS A 56 16.50 -3.09 -0.20
N PHE A 57 16.31 -3.80 -1.31
CA PHE A 57 17.24 -4.85 -1.77
C PHE A 57 18.29 -4.33 -2.75
N ASN A 58 17.92 -3.43 -3.68
CA ASN A 58 18.84 -2.90 -4.68
C ASN A 58 19.58 -1.66 -4.14
N GLN A 59 18.85 -0.68 -3.61
CA GLN A 59 19.41 0.57 -3.08
C GLN A 59 19.89 0.46 -1.62
N ARG A 60 19.67 -0.69 -0.97
CA ARG A 60 20.14 -1.01 0.39
C ARG A 60 19.65 -0.05 1.48
N LEU A 61 18.49 0.60 1.29
CA LEU A 61 17.88 1.43 2.33
C LEU A 61 17.29 0.57 3.45
N SER A 62 17.54 0.98 4.68
CA SER A 62 16.89 0.41 5.86
C SER A 62 15.40 0.73 5.87
N LEU A 63 14.62 -0.10 6.58
CA LEU A 63 13.18 0.13 6.73
C LEU A 63 12.87 1.49 7.39
N ASN A 64 13.77 1.97 8.25
CA ASN A 64 13.63 3.28 8.90
C ASN A 64 13.88 4.43 7.93
N GLU A 65 14.84 4.29 7.01
CA GLU A 65 15.08 5.30 5.96
C GLU A 65 13.92 5.33 4.97
N ILE A 66 13.40 4.16 4.57
CA ILE A 66 12.22 4.07 3.71
C ILE A 66 11.02 4.75 4.38
N HIS A 67 10.84 4.56 5.69
CA HIS A 67 9.80 5.24 6.45
C HIS A 67 9.98 6.76 6.46
N ARG A 68 11.19 7.25 6.76
CA ARG A 68 11.48 8.70 6.84
C ARG A 68 11.33 9.40 5.49
N GLN A 69 11.77 8.77 4.40
CA GLN A 69 11.80 9.40 3.08
C GLN A 69 10.49 9.23 2.30
N PHE A 70 9.83 8.08 2.43
CA PHE A 70 8.68 7.70 1.59
C PHE A 70 7.39 7.48 2.39
N GLY A 71 7.43 7.57 3.73
CA GLY A 71 6.26 7.45 4.59
C GLY A 71 5.76 6.02 4.83
N TYR A 72 6.46 4.99 4.34
CA TYR A 72 6.05 3.59 4.54
C TYR A 72 6.51 3.07 5.89
N SER A 73 5.56 2.74 6.78
CA SER A 73 5.85 2.16 8.09
C SER A 73 6.71 0.89 7.96
N PRO A 74 7.71 0.68 8.85
CA PRO A 74 8.52 -0.54 8.84
C PRO A 74 7.66 -1.82 8.92
N LEU A 75 6.57 -1.81 9.68
CA LEU A 75 5.65 -2.96 9.79
C LEU A 75 4.93 -3.23 8.47
N TYR A 76 4.51 -2.18 7.77
CA TYR A 76 3.88 -2.29 6.45
C TYR A 76 4.85 -2.88 5.44
N THR A 77 6.06 -2.34 5.35
CA THR A 77 7.10 -2.80 4.42
C THR A 77 7.49 -4.26 4.69
N LYS A 78 7.62 -4.67 5.97
CA LYS A 78 7.80 -6.08 6.34
C LYS A 78 6.65 -6.96 5.85
N ARG A 79 5.41 -6.49 5.96
CA ARG A 79 4.24 -7.24 5.48
C ARG A 79 4.24 -7.37 3.96
N VAL A 80 4.64 -6.33 3.23
CA VAL A 80 4.77 -6.35 1.76
C VAL A 80 5.75 -7.45 1.32
N PHE A 81 6.92 -7.53 1.95
CA PHE A 81 7.90 -8.56 1.63
C PHE A 81 7.44 -9.96 2.04
N LYS A 82 6.83 -10.09 3.23
CA LYS A 82 6.30 -11.35 3.72
C LYS A 82 5.22 -11.93 2.78
N ASP A 83 4.36 -11.09 2.23
CA ASP A 83 3.32 -11.51 1.28
C ASP A 83 3.92 -12.09 -0.03
N LYS A 84 5.21 -11.83 -0.31
CA LYS A 84 5.97 -12.39 -1.45
C LYS A 84 6.96 -13.48 -1.03
N GLY A 85 6.93 -13.93 0.23
CA GLY A 85 7.84 -14.95 0.76
C GLY A 85 9.26 -14.44 1.02
N LEU A 86 9.46 -13.13 1.08
CA LEU A 86 10.77 -12.52 1.31
C LEU A 86 10.91 -12.06 2.76
N SER A 87 12.09 -12.32 3.33
CA SER A 87 12.53 -11.74 4.60
C SER A 87 13.29 -10.44 4.33
N HIS A 88 13.00 -9.40 5.11
CA HIS A 88 13.75 -8.15 5.03
C HIS A 88 15.21 -8.36 5.48
N LEU A 89 16.12 -7.54 4.95
CA LEU A 89 17.51 -7.54 5.39
C LEU A 89 17.61 -6.90 6.78
N GLY A 90 18.38 -7.52 7.67
CA GLY A 90 18.78 -6.93 8.93
C GLY A 90 19.96 -5.99 8.68
N PHE A 91 19.70 -4.70 8.55
CA PHE A 91 20.77 -3.71 8.56
C PHE A 91 21.16 -3.48 10.02
N ILE A 92 22.30 -4.05 10.43
CA ILE A 92 22.94 -3.72 11.70
C ILE A 92 23.43 -2.28 11.56
N ASN A 93 22.84 -1.36 12.32
CA ASN A 93 23.22 0.04 12.54
C ASN A 93 24.29 0.58 11.58
N GLN A 94 23.87 1.15 10.45
CA GLN A 94 24.68 2.18 9.77
C GLN A 94 24.48 3.51 10.52
N LEU A 95 24.88 3.55 11.78
CA LEU A 95 25.16 4.78 12.51
C LEU A 95 26.68 4.83 12.67
N ASP A 96 27.37 5.07 11.56
CA ASP A 96 28.79 5.46 11.56
C ASP A 96 29.06 6.25 10.27
N LYS A 97 28.71 7.54 10.29
CA LYS A 97 29.43 8.60 9.58
C LYS A 97 29.29 9.90 10.35
#